data_AF-A0A918YR17-F1
#
_entry.id   AF-A0A918YR17-F1
#
_cell.length_a   1.000
_cell.length_b   1.000
_cell.length_c   1.000
_cell.angle_alpha   90.00
_cell.angle_beta   90.00
_cell.angle_gamma   90.00
#
_symmetry.space_group_name_H-M   'P 1'
#
loop_
_entity.id
_entity.type
_entity.pdbx_description
1 polymer ?
#
loop_
_entity_poly.entity_id
_entity_poly.type
_entity_poly.pdbx_seq_one_letter_code
_entity_poly.pdbx_strand_id
1 'polypeptide(L)'
;MLVRECFDDAVRWSSARGREDATAMRRGDRFRVGDLVRAVEAEKGRKARPFDLKVTELPVAGAVGWRVSKRHVVVSRALREDAAGYRQWLAPVIRELA
;
A
#
# COMPACT_ATOMS: atom_id res chain seq x y z
N MET A 1 19.70 1.38 -12.61
CA MET A 1 18.33 1.04 -13.05
C MET A 1 18.08 -0.43 -12.73
N LEU A 2 17.99 -0.80 -11.44
CA LEU A 2 17.95 -2.21 -10.98
C LEU A 2 16.68 -2.56 -10.16
N VAL A 3 15.91 -1.54 -9.76
CA VAL A 3 14.74 -1.72 -8.87
C VAL A 3 13.53 -2.31 -9.61
N ARG A 4 13.44 -2.13 -10.94
CA ARG A 4 12.31 -2.63 -11.75
C ARG A 4 12.38 -4.13 -12.02
N GLU A 5 13.56 -4.67 -12.26
CA GLU A 5 13.72 -6.10 -12.57
C GLU A 5 13.49 -6.98 -11.34
N CYS A 6 14.04 -6.62 -10.18
CA CYS A 6 13.69 -7.30 -8.92
C CYS A 6 12.19 -7.20 -8.59
N PHE A 7 11.53 -6.13 -9.02
CA PHE A 7 10.09 -5.93 -8.80
C PHE A 7 9.25 -6.91 -9.64
N ASP A 8 9.54 -7.06 -10.94
CA ASP A 8 8.83 -8.02 -11.79
C ASP A 8 9.05 -9.47 -11.31
N ASP A 9 10.26 -9.83 -10.89
CA ASP A 9 10.55 -11.15 -10.33
C ASP A 9 9.86 -11.39 -8.98
N ALA A 10 9.87 -10.41 -8.07
CA ALA A 10 9.17 -10.51 -6.79
C ALA A 10 7.64 -10.61 -6.96
N VAL A 11 7.07 -9.84 -7.89
CA VAL A 11 5.64 -9.90 -8.23
C VAL A 11 5.28 -11.23 -8.89
N ARG A 12 6.15 -11.76 -9.77
CA ARG A 12 5.94 -13.07 -10.41
C ARG A 12 6.00 -14.20 -9.40
N TRP A 13 6.99 -14.19 -8.50
CA TRP A 13 7.13 -15.15 -7.42
C TRP A 13 5.93 -15.11 -6.46
N SER A 14 5.44 -13.91 -6.12
CA SER A 14 4.24 -13.72 -5.30
C SER A 14 2.97 -14.20 -5.99
N SER A 15 2.79 -13.89 -7.28
CA SER A 15 1.61 -14.31 -8.06
C SER A 15 1.51 -15.83 -8.20
N ALA A 16 2.66 -16.52 -8.24
CA ALA A 16 2.73 -17.98 -8.31
C ALA A 16 2.31 -18.67 -6.99
N ARG A 17 2.48 -18.01 -5.83
CA ARG A 17 1.99 -18.47 -4.51
C ARG A 17 0.63 -17.89 -4.10
N GLY A 18 0.22 -16.77 -4.70
CA GLY A 18 -0.93 -15.95 -4.29
C GLY A 18 -2.33 -16.57 -4.43
N ARG A 19 -2.47 -17.80 -4.95
CA ARG A 19 -3.78 -18.50 -4.94
C ARG A 19 -4.23 -18.86 -3.52
N GLU A 20 -3.29 -19.02 -2.59
CA GLU A 20 -3.59 -19.31 -1.18
C GLU A 20 -3.90 -18.03 -0.38
N ASP A 21 -3.23 -16.91 -0.71
CA ASP A 21 -3.38 -15.60 -0.06
C ASP A 21 -4.56 -14.76 -0.55
N ALA A 22 -5.14 -15.04 -1.71
CA ALA A 22 -6.35 -14.34 -2.20
C ALA A 22 -7.52 -14.45 -1.20
N THR A 23 -7.54 -15.50 -0.38
CA THR A 23 -8.51 -15.70 0.71
C THR A 23 -8.20 -14.82 1.92
N ALA A 24 -6.92 -14.52 2.19
CA ALA A 24 -6.49 -13.57 3.21
C ALA A 24 -6.81 -12.11 2.83
N MET A 25 -6.85 -11.81 1.53
CA MET A 25 -7.22 -10.49 0.97
C MET A 25 -8.62 -10.00 1.39
N ARG A 26 -9.51 -10.92 1.77
CA ARG A 26 -10.86 -10.59 2.30
C ARG A 26 -10.91 -10.46 3.84
N ARG A 27 -9.90 -10.95 4.57
CA ARG A 27 -9.86 -10.92 6.05
C ARG A 27 -9.10 -9.74 6.64
N GLY A 28 -8.35 -8.98 5.84
CA GLY A 28 -7.63 -7.79 6.27
C GLY A 28 -8.54 -6.57 6.49
N ASP A 29 -9.55 -6.67 7.35
CA ASP A 29 -10.21 -5.48 7.89
C ASP A 29 -9.39 -4.92 9.05
N ARG A 30 -8.96 -3.65 8.93
CA ARG A 30 -9.04 -2.66 10.03
C ARG A 30 -8.54 -1.25 9.70
N PHE A 31 -7.77 -1.04 8.63
CA PHE A 31 -7.38 0.32 8.21
C PHE A 31 -8.18 0.79 7.00
N ARG A 32 -9.11 1.72 7.24
CA ARG A 32 -9.84 2.41 6.18
C ARG A 32 -8.96 3.54 5.64
N VAL A 33 -8.40 3.33 4.45
CA VAL A 33 -7.62 4.37 3.73
C VAL A 33 -8.43 5.68 3.59
N GLY A 34 -9.76 5.58 3.50
CA GLY A 34 -10.65 6.73 3.48
C GLY A 34 -10.50 7.67 4.69
N ASP A 35 -10.28 7.15 5.90
CA ASP A 35 -10.11 7.98 7.10
C ASP A 35 -8.80 8.77 7.05
N LEU A 36 -7.75 8.18 6.47
CA LEU A 36 -6.49 8.89 6.23
C LEU A 36 -6.65 9.98 5.16
N VAL A 37 -7.40 9.71 4.08
CA VAL A 37 -7.72 10.75 3.09
C VAL A 37 -8.48 11.90 3.76
N ARG A 38 -9.49 11.61 4.58
CA ARG A 38 -10.25 12.64 5.32
C ARG A 38 -9.36 13.46 6.26
N ALA A 39 -8.44 12.81 6.97
CA ALA A 39 -7.47 13.51 7.82
C ALA A 39 -6.58 14.46 7.00
N VAL A 40 -6.13 14.03 5.83
CA VAL A 40 -5.34 14.88 4.92
C VAL A 40 -6.19 16.02 4.32
N GLU A 41 -7.45 15.78 3.97
CA GLU A 41 -8.37 16.83 3.52
C GLU A 41 -8.56 17.91 4.60
N ALA A 42 -8.72 17.49 5.86
CA ALA A 42 -8.84 18.40 6.99
C ALA A 42 -7.56 19.22 7.20
N GLU A 43 -6.39 18.58 7.11
CA GLU A 43 -5.07 19.24 7.20
C GLU A 43 -4.86 20.29 6.09
N LYS A 44 -5.33 20.01 4.86
CA LYS A 44 -5.21 20.91 3.71
C LYS A 44 -6.29 21.99 3.61
N GLY A 45 -7.36 21.89 4.40
CA GLY A 45 -8.52 22.78 4.30
C GLY A 45 -9.29 22.68 2.98
N ARG A 46 -9.10 21.60 2.21
CA ARG A 46 -9.80 21.37 0.94
C ARG A 46 -10.03 19.89 0.67
N LYS A 47 -11.04 19.58 -0.15
CA LYS A 47 -11.26 18.21 -0.65
C LYS A 47 -10.13 17.77 -1.57
N ALA A 48 -9.78 16.49 -1.47
CA ALA A 48 -8.86 15.85 -2.38
C ALA A 48 -9.52 15.73 -3.76
N ARG A 49 -8.76 15.96 -4.84
CA ARG A 49 -9.26 15.59 -6.17
C ARG A 49 -9.30 14.06 -6.27
N PRO A 50 -10.23 13.46 -7.02
CA PRO A 50 -10.23 12.01 -7.22
C PRO A 50 -8.87 11.52 -7.75
N PHE A 51 -8.32 10.50 -7.13
CA PHE A 51 -7.07 9.87 -7.55
C PHE A 51 -7.14 8.35 -7.41
N ASP A 52 -6.44 7.66 -8.28
CA ASP A 52 -6.17 6.23 -8.14
C ASP A 52 -4.79 6.00 -7.50
N LEU A 53 -4.72 5.02 -6.61
CA LEU A 53 -3.51 4.52 -5.96
C LEU A 53 -3.58 2.99 -5.91
N LYS A 54 -2.74 2.34 -6.70
CA LYS A 54 -2.55 0.89 -6.67
C LYS A 54 -1.71 0.51 -5.46
N VAL A 55 -2.21 -0.45 -4.67
CA VAL A 55 -1.48 -1.06 -3.55
C VAL A 55 -1.30 -2.55 -3.85
N THR A 56 -0.05 -3.02 -3.92
CA THR A 56 0.26 -4.44 -4.09
C THR A 56 0.84 -4.98 -2.79
N GLU A 57 0.24 -6.04 -2.26
CA GLU A 57 0.78 -6.75 -1.09
C GLU A 57 1.74 -7.85 -1.55
N LEU A 58 2.87 -8.03 -0.85
CA LEU A 58 3.81 -9.13 -1.06
C LEU A 58 4.04 -9.92 0.24
N PRO A 59 4.15 -11.26 0.17
CA PRO A 59 4.42 -12.12 1.31
C PRO A 59 5.92 -12.18 1.61
N VAL A 60 6.50 -11.02 1.93
CA VAL A 60 7.92 -10.89 2.34
C VAL A 60 8.01 -10.74 3.86
N ALA A 61 9.13 -11.16 4.44
CA ALA A 61 9.39 -11.00 5.86
C ALA A 61 9.62 -9.52 6.23
N GLY A 62 9.12 -9.13 7.40
CA GLY A 62 9.31 -7.78 7.97
C GLY A 62 8.27 -6.75 7.53
N ALA A 63 8.12 -5.68 8.31
CA ALA A 63 7.18 -4.59 8.05
C ALA A 63 7.82 -3.53 7.14
N VAL A 64 7.76 -3.79 5.83
CA VAL A 64 8.39 -2.97 4.79
C VAL A 64 7.40 -2.53 3.71
N GLY A 65 7.69 -1.40 3.08
CA GLY A 65 6.92 -0.86 1.97
C GLY A 65 7.79 -0.03 1.03
N TRP A 66 7.43 -0.04 -0.25
CA TRP A 66 8.15 0.63 -1.33
C TRP A 66 7.20 1.42 -2.22
N ARG A 67 7.69 2.54 -2.74
CA ARG A 67 6.97 3.34 -3.74
C ARG A 67 7.55 3.06 -5.12
N VAL A 68 6.82 2.29 -5.92
CA VAL A 68 7.23 1.87 -7.27
C VAL A 68 7.00 2.99 -8.27
N SER A 69 5.92 3.75 -8.09
CA SER A 69 5.63 4.97 -8.84
C SER A 69 4.79 5.95 -8.02
N LYS A 70 4.48 7.13 -8.58
CA LYS A 70 3.61 8.10 -7.91
C LYS A 70 2.26 7.51 -7.48
N ARG A 71 1.70 6.58 -8.25
CA ARG A 71 0.38 5.97 -8.02
C ARG A 71 0.45 4.48 -7.73
N HIS A 72 1.62 3.94 -7.43
CA HIS A 72 1.78 2.52 -7.11
C HIS A 72 2.74 2.32 -5.95
N VAL A 73 2.20 1.71 -4.90
CA VAL A 73 2.93 1.27 -3.72
C VAL A 73 2.88 -0.24 -3.58
N VAL A 74 3.95 -0.79 -3.00
CA VAL A 74 4.06 -2.19 -2.64
C VAL A 74 4.28 -2.27 -1.14
N VAL A 75 3.57 -3.14 -0.45
CA VAL A 75 3.71 -3.32 1.00
C VAL A 75 3.81 -4.79 1.33
N SER A 76 4.55 -5.10 2.39
CA SER A 76 4.56 -6.43 2.99
C SER A 76 3.23 -6.71 3.71
N ARG A 77 2.88 -7.98 3.83
CA ARG A 77 1.76 -8.42 4.69
C ARG A 77 1.93 -7.97 6.15
N ALA A 78 3.13 -8.11 6.70
CA ALA A 78 3.43 -7.68 8.07
C ALA A 78 3.21 -6.17 8.28
N LEU A 79 3.59 -5.33 7.30
CA LEU A 79 3.27 -3.90 7.36
C LEU A 79 1.76 -3.66 7.25
N ARG A 80 1.05 -4.43 6.42
CA ARG A 80 -0.40 -4.29 6.25
C ARG A 80 -1.21 -4.70 7.49
N GLU A 81 -0.72 -5.67 8.24
CA GLU A 81 -1.30 -6.14 9.50
C GLU A 81 -1.07 -5.15 10.67
N ASP A 82 0.00 -4.33 10.62
CA ASP A 82 0.24 -3.24 11.57
C ASP A 82 -0.45 -1.94 11.13
N ALA A 83 -1.68 -1.71 11.61
CA ALA A 83 -2.50 -0.57 11.19
C ALA A 83 -1.84 0.80 11.46
N ALA A 84 -1.09 0.93 12.56
CA ALA A 84 -0.43 2.18 12.93
C ALA A 84 0.76 2.48 12.00
N GLY A 85 1.66 1.51 11.79
CA GLY A 85 2.77 1.63 10.86
C GLY A 85 2.32 1.78 9.42
N TYR A 86 1.30 1.03 8.98
CA TYR A 86 0.73 1.18 7.65
C TYR A 86 0.20 2.60 7.42
N ARG A 87 -0.53 3.16 8.38
CA ARG A 87 -1.03 4.54 8.32
C ARG A 87 0.12 5.54 8.24
N GLN A 88 1.10 5.42 9.12
CA GLN A 88 2.24 6.34 9.20
C GLN A 88 3.03 6.32 7.88
N TRP A 89 3.24 5.13 7.32
CA TRP A 89 3.95 4.92 6.07
C TRP A 89 3.18 5.47 4.85
N LEU A 90 1.86 5.26 4.80
CA LEU A 90 1.03 5.67 3.66
C LEU A 90 0.69 7.17 3.65
N ALA A 91 0.69 7.83 4.81
CA ALA A 91 0.34 9.24 4.97
C ALA A 91 1.07 10.20 4.00
N PRO A 92 2.41 10.16 3.83
CA PRO A 92 3.09 11.03 2.87
C PRO A 92 2.65 10.80 1.41
N VAL A 93 2.30 9.56 1.03
CA VAL A 93 1.80 9.25 -0.31
C VAL A 93 0.44 9.89 -0.55
N ILE A 94 -0.48 9.77 0.42
CA ILE A 94 -1.81 10.39 0.33
C ILE A 94 -1.72 11.90 0.31
N ARG A 95 -0.84 12.51 1.12
CA ARG A 95 -0.60 13.96 1.10
C ARG A 95 -0.14 14.47 -0.27
N GLU A 96 0.65 13.69 -1.00
CA GLU A 96 1.08 14.07 -2.35
C GLU A 96 -0.06 13.99 -3.37
N LEU A 97 -0.96 13.02 -3.22
CA LEU A 97 -2.04 12.76 -4.19
C LEU A 97 -3.32 13.59 -3.96
N ALA A 98 -3.57 14.04 -2.72
CA ALA A 98 -4.75 14.83 -2.32
C ALA A 98 -4.64 16.34 -2.63
#